data_AF-A0A3P8V0I9-F1
#
_entry.id   AF-A0A3P8V0I9-F1
#
_cell.length_a   1.000
_cell.length_b   1.000
_cell.length_c   1.000
_cell.angle_alpha   90.00
_cell.angle_beta   90.00
_cell.angle_gamma   90.00
#
_symmetry.space_group_name_H-M   'P 1'
#
loop_
_entity.id
_entity.type
_entity.pdbx_description
1 polymer ?
#
loop_
_entity_poly.entity_id
_entity_poly.type
_entity_poly.pdbx_seq_one_letter_code
_entity_poly.pdbx_strand_id
1 'polypeptide(L)'
;MDETSPLLDSQPQDSPDLLSPNLRPRHQELIPTPCGPVKPWVELSLPVKLYYSFTIVSLLALLGLTITSIYKQHTETDEPGEDDFTVSLIQMVGILFCIYYISRGVLQENRQELVVFVLSVLVLMIRSVVNFTVLGAKSKQELLVRFVCIMCLGVVHVLCTSVLIQKPNMMAFRVGGALERLQEQYFLLNFCFSMVTFDLQAQLCLCILITTSDPAMSARSSIILAVGVVWACLTAAVGAVAVLKEAKALVWVFMVQNLPQVAFFIYLMYTVIKKWYEDNIFTLEAAAVTGALLCLLIKVVLFWGLIRLVQSFGQGLRERMFAATK
;
A
#
# COMPACT_ATOMS: atom_id res chain seq x y z
N MET A 1 59.42 25.65 55.36
CA MET A 1 57.98 25.86 55.56
C MET A 1 57.46 26.79 54.48
N ASP A 2 56.93 26.32 53.37
CA ASP A 2 57.27 25.21 52.49
C ASP A 2 56.74 25.64 51.12
N GLU A 3 57.44 25.21 50.08
CA GLU A 3 57.14 25.42 48.68
C GLU A 3 55.72 24.99 48.32
N THR A 4 55.08 25.68 47.37
CA THR A 4 54.70 25.13 46.06
C THR A 4 53.75 26.10 45.32
N SER A 5 54.25 26.68 44.23
CA SER A 5 53.48 26.75 42.98
C SER A 5 54.02 25.59 42.13
N PRO A 6 53.26 24.96 41.19
CA PRO A 6 52.86 25.74 40.02
C PRO A 6 51.66 25.19 39.18
N LEU A 7 51.42 25.91 38.07
CA LEU A 7 50.93 25.47 36.75
C LEU A 7 49.43 25.29 36.47
N LEU A 8 49.04 26.03 35.41
CA LEU A 8 47.97 25.82 34.43
C LEU A 8 47.12 24.57 34.62
N ASP A 9 45.81 24.78 34.70
CA ASP A 9 44.93 23.94 33.90
C ASP A 9 43.89 24.79 33.17
N SER A 10 44.00 24.74 31.86
CA SER A 10 43.05 25.17 30.86
C SER A 10 41.64 24.71 31.21
N GLN A 11 40.73 25.65 31.41
CA GLN A 11 39.29 25.38 31.41
C GLN A 11 38.94 24.63 30.11
N PRO A 12 38.50 23.36 30.16
CA PRO A 12 38.00 22.70 28.98
C PRO A 12 36.68 23.38 28.65
N GLN A 13 36.74 24.17 27.58
CA GLN A 13 35.64 24.53 26.71
C GLN A 13 34.56 23.43 26.73
N ASP A 14 33.38 23.75 27.26
CA ASP A 14 32.20 22.90 27.24
C ASP A 14 31.97 22.43 25.80
N SER A 15 32.33 21.17 25.52
CA SER A 15 32.01 20.50 24.27
C SER A 15 30.49 20.43 24.11
N PRO A 16 29.89 20.94 23.03
CA PRO A 16 28.45 20.81 22.78
C PRO A 16 28.08 19.39 22.25
N ASP A 17 28.93 18.39 22.41
CA ASP A 17 28.88 17.11 21.70
C ASP A 17 28.46 15.91 22.56
N LEU A 18 27.51 16.11 23.48
CA LEU A 18 26.75 15.00 24.07
C LEU A 18 25.24 15.17 23.82
N LEU A 19 24.89 15.43 22.56
CA LEU A 19 23.59 15.07 22.02
C LEU A 19 23.37 13.59 22.34
N SER A 20 22.43 13.31 23.25
CA SER A 20 22.15 11.96 23.73
C SER A 20 22.07 10.98 22.54
N PRO A 21 22.62 9.75 22.65
CA PRO A 21 22.71 8.79 21.53
C PRO A 21 21.36 8.38 20.92
N ASN A 22 20.26 8.82 21.52
CA ASN A 22 18.90 8.63 21.07
C ASN A 22 18.36 9.74 20.14
N LEU A 23 19.11 10.83 19.93
CA LEU A 23 18.74 11.96 19.06
C LEU A 23 19.45 11.97 17.71
N ARG A 24 20.43 11.08 17.47
CA ARG A 24 21.05 10.95 16.14
C ARG A 24 20.05 10.26 15.19
N PRO A 25 19.86 10.76 13.96
CA PRO A 25 19.22 9.98 12.91
C PRO A 25 19.95 8.63 12.81
N ARG A 26 19.22 7.51 12.87
CA ARG A 26 19.83 6.16 12.85
C ARG A 26 20.59 5.90 11.54
N HIS A 27 20.26 6.64 10.49
CA HIS A 27 20.79 6.48 9.14
C HIS A 27 21.62 7.70 8.77
N GLN A 28 22.88 7.48 8.43
CA GLN A 28 23.85 8.56 8.18
C GLN A 28 23.54 9.32 6.88
N GLU A 29 22.94 8.68 5.88
CA GLU A 29 22.56 9.31 4.60
C GLU A 29 21.28 8.66 4.03
N LEU A 30 20.13 9.32 4.18
CA LEU A 30 18.88 8.89 3.56
C LEU A 30 18.76 9.47 2.15
N ILE A 31 18.40 8.66 1.16
CA ILE A 31 18.19 9.11 -0.21
C ILE A 31 16.82 9.81 -0.28
N PRO A 32 16.75 11.10 -0.66
CA PRO A 32 15.48 11.79 -0.79
C PRO A 32 14.69 11.22 -1.98
N THR A 33 13.45 10.80 -1.74
CA THR A 33 12.50 10.47 -2.82
C THR A 33 11.22 11.29 -2.66
N PRO A 34 10.44 11.49 -3.74
CA PRO A 34 9.16 12.21 -3.67
C PRO A 34 8.17 11.64 -2.65
N CYS A 35 8.32 10.36 -2.30
CA CYS A 35 7.48 9.62 -1.35
C CYS A 35 8.14 9.48 0.05
N GLY A 36 9.18 10.25 0.34
CA GLY A 36 9.91 10.24 1.60
C GLY A 36 11.34 9.69 1.51
N PRO A 37 12.16 9.87 2.55
CA PRO A 37 13.53 9.37 2.58
C PRO A 37 13.59 7.84 2.53
N VAL A 38 14.54 7.29 1.77
CA VAL A 38 14.74 5.85 1.57
C VAL A 38 16.16 5.47 2.01
N LYS A 39 16.32 4.28 2.61
CA LYS A 39 17.63 3.77 2.99
C LYS A 39 18.47 3.38 1.77
N PRO A 40 19.78 3.68 1.80
CA PRO A 40 20.70 3.16 0.81
C PRO A 40 20.80 1.64 0.91
N TRP A 41 20.88 0.97 -0.24
CA TRP A 41 20.94 -0.49 -0.34
C TRP A 41 22.06 -1.13 0.50
N VAL A 42 23.16 -0.40 0.71
CA VAL A 42 24.33 -0.84 1.47
C VAL A 42 23.97 -1.09 2.94
N GLU A 43 23.06 -0.29 3.50
CA GLU A 43 22.72 -0.28 4.92
C GLU A 43 21.78 -1.41 5.34
N LEU A 44 21.11 -2.07 4.38
CA LEU A 44 20.26 -3.22 4.71
C LEU A 44 21.10 -4.38 5.25
N SER A 45 20.58 -5.11 6.23
CA SER A 45 21.22 -6.36 6.67
C SER A 45 21.15 -7.42 5.56
N LEU A 46 22.19 -8.25 5.44
CA LEU A 46 22.26 -9.35 4.46
C LEU A 46 20.98 -10.20 4.37
N PRO A 47 20.35 -10.67 5.48
CA PRO A 47 19.12 -11.47 5.38
C PRO A 47 17.95 -10.68 4.81
N VAL A 48 17.86 -9.37 5.09
CA VAL A 48 16.79 -8.52 4.55
C VAL A 48 17.04 -8.24 3.07
N LYS A 49 18.29 -8.07 2.62
CA LYS A 49 18.63 -7.96 1.19
C LYS A 49 18.23 -9.22 0.43
N LEU A 50 18.59 -10.39 0.94
CA LEU A 50 18.23 -11.67 0.32
C LEU A 50 16.71 -11.84 0.24
N TYR A 51 16.00 -11.56 1.33
CA TYR A 51 14.54 -11.65 1.36
C TYR A 51 13.87 -10.66 0.39
N TYR A 52 14.34 -9.42 0.36
CA TYR A 52 13.80 -8.39 -0.53
C TYR A 52 14.04 -8.75 -2.00
N SER A 53 15.28 -9.13 -2.37
CA SER A 53 15.60 -9.58 -3.72
C SER A 53 14.78 -10.81 -4.12
N PHE A 54 14.67 -11.80 -3.23
CA PHE A 54 13.81 -12.98 -3.46
C PHE A 54 12.35 -12.57 -3.71
N THR A 55 11.82 -11.65 -2.92
CA THR A 55 10.43 -11.19 -3.03
C THR A 55 10.18 -10.39 -4.31
N ILE A 56 11.11 -9.55 -4.73
CA ILE A 56 10.97 -8.83 -6.01
C ILE A 56 11.02 -9.81 -7.19
N VAL A 57 11.98 -10.74 -7.18
CA VAL A 57 12.10 -11.75 -8.25
C VAL A 57 10.85 -12.64 -8.31
N SER A 58 10.34 -13.10 -7.17
CA SER A 58 9.14 -13.94 -7.14
C SER A 58 7.89 -13.20 -7.62
N LEU A 59 7.70 -11.94 -7.24
CA LEU A 59 6.60 -11.10 -7.71
C LEU A 59 6.71 -10.80 -9.21
N LEU A 60 7.92 -10.56 -9.74
CA LEU A 60 8.14 -10.37 -11.18
C LEU A 60 7.88 -11.66 -11.96
N ALA A 61 8.26 -12.83 -11.43
CA ALA A 61 7.92 -14.11 -12.04
C ALA A 61 6.40 -14.34 -12.09
N LEU A 62 5.69 -14.06 -10.98
CA LEU A 62 4.22 -14.12 -10.94
C LEU A 62 3.56 -13.11 -11.89
N LEU A 63 4.15 -11.92 -12.04
CA LEU A 63 3.69 -10.91 -12.98
C LEU A 63 3.86 -11.42 -14.43
N GLY A 64 5.02 -11.98 -14.76
CA GLY A 64 5.29 -12.57 -16.07
C GLY A 64 4.32 -13.70 -16.41
N LEU A 65 4.08 -14.62 -15.46
CA LEU A 65 3.06 -15.68 -15.63
C LEU A 65 1.66 -15.10 -15.87
N THR A 66 1.29 -14.06 -15.12
CA THR A 66 -0.01 -13.40 -15.27
C THR A 66 -0.15 -12.72 -16.64
N ILE A 67 0.89 -12.04 -17.13
CA ILE A 67 0.91 -11.42 -18.45
C ILE A 67 0.80 -12.47 -19.56
N THR A 68 1.53 -13.58 -19.45
CA THR A 68 1.45 -14.67 -20.43
C THR A 68 0.04 -15.28 -20.46
N SER A 69 -0.59 -15.48 -19.30
CA SER A 69 -1.99 -15.92 -19.24
C SER A 69 -2.94 -14.94 -19.93
N ILE A 70 -2.78 -13.63 -19.69
CA ILE A 70 -3.60 -12.59 -20.34
C ILE A 70 -3.39 -12.62 -21.86
N TYR A 71 -2.14 -12.72 -22.32
CA TYR A 71 -1.81 -12.75 -23.74
C TYR A 71 -2.41 -13.98 -24.44
N LYS A 72 -2.33 -15.15 -23.80
CA LYS A 72 -2.90 -16.38 -24.34
C LYS A 72 -4.42 -16.31 -24.42
N GLN A 73 -5.08 -15.81 -23.36
CA GLN A 73 -6.52 -15.55 -23.32
C GLN A 73 -6.99 -14.56 -24.41
N HIS A 74 -6.14 -13.61 -24.80
CA HIS A 74 -6.46 -12.66 -25.86
C HIS A 74 -6.26 -13.23 -27.28
N THR A 75 -5.37 -14.20 -27.44
CA THR A 75 -4.95 -14.72 -28.76
C THR A 75 -5.75 -15.96 -29.18
N GLU A 76 -6.11 -16.84 -28.24
CA GLU A 76 -6.90 -18.04 -28.51
C GLU A 76 -8.40 -17.66 -28.54
N THR A 77 -8.94 -17.47 -29.75
CA THR A 77 -10.28 -16.90 -30.03
C THR A 77 -11.39 -17.97 -30.02
N ASP A 78 -11.30 -18.99 -29.18
CA ASP A 78 -12.33 -20.03 -29.07
C ASP A 78 -12.88 -20.06 -27.62
N GLU A 79 -13.95 -19.28 -27.43
CA GLU A 79 -14.71 -19.05 -26.17
C GLU A 79 -13.93 -18.38 -25.02
N PRO A 80 -14.07 -17.05 -24.84
CA PRO A 80 -13.51 -16.38 -23.68
C PRO A 80 -14.35 -16.76 -22.45
N GLY A 81 -13.74 -17.49 -21.52
CA GLY A 81 -14.16 -17.37 -20.12
C GLY A 81 -13.84 -15.95 -19.65
N GLU A 82 -14.76 -14.99 -19.85
CA GLU A 82 -14.59 -13.57 -19.48
C GLU A 82 -14.17 -13.40 -18.00
N ASP A 83 -14.58 -14.33 -17.14
CA ASP A 83 -14.20 -14.42 -15.74
C ASP A 83 -12.68 -14.61 -15.53
N ASP A 84 -12.03 -15.42 -16.36
CA ASP A 84 -10.59 -15.75 -16.21
C ASP A 84 -9.69 -14.57 -16.60
N PHE A 85 -10.13 -13.74 -17.55
CA PHE A 85 -9.45 -12.50 -17.94
C PHE A 85 -9.53 -11.46 -16.82
N THR A 86 -10.72 -11.27 -16.26
CA THR A 86 -10.99 -10.38 -15.12
C THR A 86 -10.11 -10.68 -13.94
N VAL A 87 -10.05 -11.95 -13.56
CA VAL A 87 -9.23 -12.42 -12.43
C VAL A 87 -7.75 -12.15 -12.72
N SER A 88 -7.32 -12.33 -13.96
CA SER A 88 -5.94 -12.10 -14.35
C SER A 88 -5.54 -10.62 -14.29
N LEU A 89 -6.42 -9.72 -14.71
CA LEU A 89 -6.18 -8.28 -14.65
C LEU A 89 -6.15 -7.77 -13.20
N ILE A 90 -7.07 -8.24 -12.35
CA ILE A 90 -7.08 -7.89 -10.92
C ILE A 90 -5.82 -8.40 -10.22
N GLN A 91 -5.39 -9.62 -10.54
CA GLN A 91 -4.15 -10.16 -10.00
C GLN A 91 -2.92 -9.35 -10.47
N MET A 92 -2.87 -8.93 -11.73
CA MET A 92 -1.80 -8.08 -12.25
C MET A 92 -1.68 -6.79 -11.45
N VAL A 93 -2.80 -6.09 -11.24
CA VAL A 93 -2.83 -4.88 -10.41
C VAL A 93 -2.37 -5.17 -8.99
N GLY A 94 -2.87 -6.24 -8.37
CA GLY A 94 -2.46 -6.64 -7.02
C GLY A 94 -0.95 -6.90 -6.89
N ILE A 95 -0.33 -7.55 -7.87
CA ILE A 95 1.13 -7.80 -7.87
C ILE A 95 1.91 -6.48 -7.97
N LEU A 96 1.49 -5.54 -8.81
CA LEU A 96 2.14 -4.22 -8.92
C LEU A 96 2.10 -3.45 -7.59
N PHE A 97 0.96 -3.47 -6.90
CA PHE A 97 0.84 -2.88 -5.56
C PHE A 97 1.69 -3.64 -4.53
N CYS A 98 1.75 -4.97 -4.59
CA CYS A 98 2.64 -5.75 -3.72
C CYS A 98 4.11 -5.37 -3.89
N ILE A 99 4.60 -5.15 -5.13
CA ILE A 99 5.96 -4.65 -5.39
C ILE A 99 6.14 -3.28 -4.74
N TYR A 100 5.18 -2.37 -4.94
CA TYR A 100 5.21 -1.05 -4.33
C TYR A 100 5.29 -1.11 -2.79
N TYR A 101 4.44 -1.91 -2.13
CA TYR A 101 4.40 -2.01 -0.67
C TYR A 101 5.65 -2.65 -0.08
N ILE A 102 6.20 -3.71 -0.68
CA ILE A 102 7.42 -4.33 -0.15
C ILE A 102 8.63 -3.42 -0.33
N SER A 103 8.74 -2.71 -1.47
CA SER A 103 9.78 -1.70 -1.69
C SER A 103 9.73 -0.61 -0.64
N ARG A 104 8.56 -0.04 -0.37
CA ARG A 104 8.42 0.99 0.66
C ARG A 104 8.60 0.43 2.07
N GLY A 105 7.99 -0.70 2.38
CA GLY A 105 8.03 -1.29 3.71
C GLY A 105 9.45 -1.68 4.14
N VAL A 106 10.23 -2.23 3.22
CA VAL A 106 11.63 -2.62 3.50
C VAL A 106 12.57 -1.42 3.41
N LEU A 107 12.53 -0.63 2.33
CA LEU A 107 13.54 0.42 2.11
C LEU A 107 13.28 1.68 2.93
N GLN A 108 12.03 1.98 3.29
CA GLN A 108 11.68 3.11 4.16
C GLN A 108 11.44 2.69 5.62
N GLU A 109 11.60 1.40 5.95
CA GLU A 109 11.22 0.85 7.26
C GLU A 109 9.81 1.29 7.69
N ASN A 110 8.87 1.20 6.74
CA ASN A 110 7.48 1.53 7.01
C ASN A 110 6.71 0.27 7.38
N ARG A 111 6.50 0.07 8.69
CA ARG A 111 5.71 -1.06 9.20
C ARG A 111 4.30 -1.11 8.63
N GLN A 112 3.66 0.03 8.36
CA GLN A 112 2.29 0.06 7.84
C GLN A 112 2.23 -0.52 6.42
N GLU A 113 3.19 -0.17 5.56
CA GLU A 113 3.27 -0.71 4.20
C GLU A 113 3.56 -2.22 4.20
N LEU A 114 4.36 -2.72 5.16
CA LEU A 114 4.53 -4.17 5.32
C LEU A 114 3.25 -4.88 5.77
N VAL A 115 2.45 -4.27 6.63
CA VAL A 115 1.14 -4.81 7.02
C VAL A 115 0.20 -4.83 5.81
N VAL A 116 0.14 -3.74 5.04
CA VAL A 116 -0.68 -3.66 3.82
C VAL A 116 -0.19 -4.65 2.75
N PHE A 117 1.12 -4.89 2.64
CA PHE A 117 1.68 -5.95 1.81
C PHE A 117 1.13 -7.33 2.21
N VAL A 118 1.18 -7.69 3.50
CA VAL A 118 0.64 -8.96 4.01
C VAL A 118 -0.85 -9.08 3.72
N LEU A 119 -1.63 -8.04 4.00
CA LEU A 119 -3.06 -8.02 3.69
C LEU A 119 -3.33 -8.20 2.19
N SER A 120 -2.55 -7.54 1.33
CA SER A 120 -2.67 -7.66 -0.13
C SER A 120 -2.35 -9.07 -0.63
N VAL A 121 -1.29 -9.70 -0.10
CA VAL A 121 -0.94 -11.09 -0.43
C VAL A 121 -2.02 -12.06 0.04
N LEU A 122 -2.60 -11.85 1.23
CA LEU A 122 -3.71 -12.66 1.73
C LEU A 122 -4.95 -12.54 0.83
N VAL A 123 -5.31 -11.34 0.41
CA VAL A 123 -6.42 -11.12 -0.54
C VAL A 123 -6.14 -11.82 -1.87
N LEU A 124 -4.91 -11.75 -2.39
CA LEU A 124 -4.52 -12.46 -3.61
C LEU A 124 -4.63 -13.98 -3.44
N MET A 125 -4.21 -14.53 -2.30
CA MET A 125 -4.34 -15.96 -2.01
C MET A 125 -5.80 -16.39 -1.92
N ILE A 126 -6.64 -15.66 -1.15
CA ILE A 126 -8.08 -15.95 -1.03
C ILE A 126 -8.73 -15.93 -2.40
N ARG A 127 -8.44 -14.91 -3.22
CA ARG A 127 -8.97 -14.81 -4.58
C ARG A 127 -8.52 -15.98 -5.45
N SER A 128 -7.24 -16.37 -5.37
CA SER A 128 -6.69 -17.52 -6.09
C SER A 128 -7.41 -18.83 -5.71
N VAL A 129 -7.70 -19.02 -4.42
CA VAL A 129 -8.50 -20.16 -3.91
C VAL A 129 -9.91 -20.13 -4.47
N VAL A 130 -10.62 -19.00 -4.33
CA VAL A 130 -11.98 -18.87 -4.86
C VAL A 130 -12.00 -19.18 -6.35
N ASN A 131 -11.08 -18.60 -7.12
CA ASN A 131 -10.99 -18.84 -8.56
C ASN A 131 -10.80 -20.32 -8.89
N PHE A 132 -9.84 -20.99 -8.23
CA PHE A 132 -9.59 -22.42 -8.44
C PHE A 132 -10.77 -23.32 -8.04
N THR A 133 -11.52 -22.95 -7.01
CA THR A 133 -12.69 -23.72 -6.55
C THR A 133 -13.88 -23.60 -7.49
N VAL A 134 -14.07 -22.44 -8.12
CA VAL A 134 -15.22 -22.15 -8.99
C VAL A 134 -15.01 -22.67 -10.43
N LEU A 135 -13.77 -22.80 -10.88
CA LEU A 135 -13.45 -23.25 -12.25
C LEU A 135 -13.87 -24.70 -12.55
N GLY A 136 -14.23 -24.97 -13.82
CA GLY A 136 -14.53 -26.31 -14.34
C GLY A 136 -13.27 -27.16 -14.58
N ALA A 137 -13.42 -28.49 -14.70
CA ALA A 137 -12.29 -29.44 -14.71
C ALA A 137 -11.26 -29.22 -15.83
N LYS A 138 -11.64 -28.62 -16.97
CA LYS A 138 -10.79 -28.45 -18.16
C LYS A 138 -9.82 -27.26 -18.03
N SER A 139 -10.24 -26.16 -17.40
CA SER A 139 -9.42 -24.96 -17.15
C SER A 139 -8.54 -25.07 -15.91
N LYS A 140 -8.86 -26.00 -14.99
CA LYS A 140 -8.07 -26.24 -13.77
C LYS A 140 -6.61 -26.58 -14.04
N GLN A 141 -6.31 -27.36 -15.08
CA GLN A 141 -4.96 -27.86 -15.32
C GLN A 141 -3.99 -26.75 -15.75
N GLU A 142 -4.48 -25.79 -16.55
CA GLU A 142 -3.71 -24.63 -16.98
C GLU A 142 -3.49 -23.63 -15.82
N LEU A 143 -4.51 -23.44 -14.98
CA LEU A 143 -4.40 -22.53 -13.84
C LEU A 143 -3.70 -23.12 -12.62
N LEU A 144 -3.48 -24.45 -12.57
CA LEU A 144 -2.90 -25.15 -11.43
C LEU A 144 -1.51 -24.64 -11.10
N VAL A 145 -0.65 -24.46 -12.11
CA VAL A 145 0.73 -23.98 -11.91
C VAL A 145 0.71 -22.62 -11.23
N ARG A 146 -0.11 -21.69 -11.75
CA ARG A 146 -0.28 -20.35 -11.20
C ARG A 146 -0.83 -20.39 -9.77
N PHE A 147 -1.87 -21.19 -9.53
CA PHE A 147 -2.46 -21.36 -8.21
C PHE A 147 -1.43 -21.85 -7.19
N VAL A 148 -0.70 -22.92 -7.50
CA VAL A 148 0.34 -23.50 -6.63
C VAL A 148 1.44 -22.48 -6.37
N CYS A 149 1.92 -21.76 -7.40
CA CYS A 149 2.93 -20.72 -7.23
C CYS A 149 2.45 -19.60 -6.29
N ILE A 150 1.23 -19.09 -6.47
CA ILE A 150 0.67 -18.02 -5.61
C ILE A 150 0.54 -18.50 -4.17
N MET A 151 0.05 -19.73 -3.95
CA MET A 151 -0.15 -20.25 -2.60
C MET A 151 1.19 -20.49 -1.89
N CYS A 152 2.13 -21.16 -2.54
CA CYS A 152 3.45 -21.46 -1.96
C CYS A 152 4.24 -20.17 -1.68
N LEU A 153 4.35 -19.27 -2.67
CA LEU A 153 5.05 -18.00 -2.51
C LEU A 153 4.32 -17.08 -1.52
N GLY A 154 2.98 -17.04 -1.57
CA GLY A 154 2.15 -16.24 -0.68
C GLY A 154 2.38 -16.60 0.79
N VAL A 155 2.39 -17.89 1.13
CA VAL A 155 2.69 -18.35 2.50
C VAL A 155 4.09 -17.90 2.93
N VAL A 156 5.10 -18.07 2.08
CA VAL A 156 6.47 -17.62 2.38
C VAL A 156 6.51 -16.10 2.60
N HIS A 157 5.86 -15.31 1.73
CA HIS A 157 5.82 -13.85 1.86
C HIS A 157 5.12 -13.41 3.15
N VAL A 158 3.98 -14.01 3.50
CA VAL A 158 3.24 -13.73 4.73
C VAL A 158 4.07 -14.05 5.96
N LEU A 159 4.68 -15.24 6.03
CA LEU A 159 5.48 -15.65 7.18
C LEU A 159 6.73 -14.78 7.35
N CYS A 160 7.52 -14.61 6.28
CA CYS A 160 8.74 -13.83 6.33
C CYS A 160 8.47 -12.35 6.62
N THR A 161 7.45 -11.74 6.01
CA THR A 161 7.08 -10.35 6.31
C THR A 161 6.55 -10.22 7.75
N SER A 162 5.77 -11.18 8.24
CA SER A 162 5.28 -11.15 9.63
C SER A 162 6.43 -11.19 10.63
N VAL A 163 7.43 -12.04 10.39
CA VAL A 163 8.67 -12.05 11.21
C VAL A 163 9.43 -10.73 11.11
N LEU A 164 9.47 -10.12 9.92
CA LEU A 164 10.11 -8.81 9.72
C LEU A 164 9.38 -7.73 10.54
N ILE A 165 8.05 -7.68 10.48
CA ILE A 165 7.18 -6.75 11.22
C ILE A 165 7.37 -6.87 12.74
N GLN A 166 7.56 -8.08 13.26
CA GLN A 166 7.75 -8.34 14.69
C GLN A 166 9.11 -7.87 15.22
N LYS A 167 10.08 -7.55 14.35
CA LYS A 167 11.38 -7.05 14.81
C LYS A 167 11.21 -5.67 15.48
N PRO A 168 11.68 -5.48 16.72
CA PRO A 168 11.42 -4.29 17.53
C PRO A 168 12.07 -2.99 17.03
N ASN A 169 12.78 -3.04 15.90
CA ASN A 169 13.60 -1.94 15.37
C ASN A 169 13.14 -1.43 14.00
N MET A 170 11.90 -1.71 13.59
CA MET A 170 11.38 -1.44 12.25
C MET A 170 10.87 -0.02 11.96
N MET A 171 11.12 0.97 12.83
CA MET A 171 10.75 2.37 12.51
C MET A 171 12.01 3.18 12.20
N ALA A 172 12.00 3.86 11.04
CA ALA A 172 13.12 4.67 10.54
C ALA A 172 13.54 5.81 11.49
N PHE A 173 12.61 6.33 12.32
CA PHE A 173 12.88 7.36 13.31
C PHE A 173 12.55 6.86 14.72
N ARG A 174 13.59 6.55 15.50
CA ARG A 174 13.47 6.42 16.96
C ARG A 174 14.13 7.62 17.59
N VAL A 175 13.36 8.66 17.85
CA VAL A 175 13.87 9.82 18.58
C VAL A 175 13.70 9.52 20.06
N GLY A 176 14.66 8.83 20.67
CA GLY A 176 14.59 8.63 22.12
C GLY A 176 14.71 10.01 22.79
N GLY A 177 13.69 10.37 23.57
CA GLY A 177 13.61 11.66 24.23
C GLY A 177 12.92 12.79 23.45
N ALA A 178 12.54 12.63 22.17
CA ALA A 178 11.58 13.57 21.56
C ALA A 178 10.16 13.02 21.72
N LEU A 179 9.28 13.89 22.23
CA LEU A 179 7.86 13.66 22.56
C LEU A 179 7.26 12.45 21.84
N GLU A 180 6.77 11.46 22.60
CA GLU A 180 5.97 10.31 22.10
C GLU A 180 4.91 10.73 21.06
N ARG A 181 4.38 11.96 21.20
CA ARG A 181 3.45 12.61 20.26
C ARG A 181 3.99 12.72 18.82
N LEU A 182 5.28 12.97 18.61
CA LEU A 182 5.88 13.07 17.27
C LEU A 182 6.01 11.69 16.61
N GLN A 183 6.32 10.66 17.40
CA GLN A 183 6.35 9.28 16.92
C GLN A 183 4.93 8.81 16.55
N GLU A 184 3.93 9.14 17.37
CA GLU A 184 2.52 8.88 17.09
C GLU A 184 2.05 9.58 15.80
N GLN A 185 2.45 10.84 15.60
CA GLN A 185 2.16 11.58 14.37
C GLN A 185 2.80 10.97 13.14
N TYR A 186 4.07 10.58 13.22
CA TYR A 186 4.75 9.91 12.11
C TYR A 186 4.10 8.57 11.78
N PHE A 187 3.68 7.81 12.80
CA PHE A 187 2.93 6.58 12.62
C PHE A 187 1.60 6.84 11.91
N LEU A 188 0.85 7.85 12.37
CA LEU A 188 -0.46 8.19 11.80
C LEU A 188 -0.34 8.74 10.37
N LEU A 189 0.71 9.51 10.08
CA LEU A 189 1.04 9.99 8.74
C LEU A 189 1.27 8.82 7.78
N ASN A 190 2.14 7.88 8.16
CA ASN A 190 2.42 6.69 7.36
C ASN A 190 1.21 5.77 7.22
N PHE A 191 0.38 5.67 8.25
CA PHE A 191 -0.87 4.94 8.21
C PHE A 191 -1.84 5.58 7.20
N CYS A 192 -2.06 6.89 7.27
CA CYS A 192 -2.93 7.60 6.32
C CYS A 192 -2.40 7.47 4.89
N PHE A 193 -1.08 7.61 4.70
CA PHE A 193 -0.46 7.44 3.39
C PHE A 193 -0.72 6.03 2.82
N SER A 194 -0.42 4.99 3.60
CA SER A 194 -0.58 3.60 3.18
C SER A 194 -2.05 3.26 2.91
N MET A 195 -2.98 3.82 3.71
CA MET A 195 -4.42 3.71 3.49
C MET A 195 -4.88 4.40 2.19
N VAL A 196 -4.30 5.53 1.79
CA VAL A 196 -4.60 6.16 0.49
C VAL A 196 -4.20 5.25 -0.67
N THR A 197 -3.02 4.61 -0.59
CA THR A 197 -2.58 3.68 -1.64
C THR A 197 -3.40 2.39 -1.67
N PHE A 198 -3.80 1.89 -0.50
CA PHE A 198 -4.65 0.71 -0.40
C PHE A 198 -6.07 0.98 -0.91
N ASP A 199 -6.62 2.17 -0.64
CA ASP A 199 -7.89 2.64 -1.21
C ASP A 199 -7.83 2.73 -2.75
N LEU A 200 -6.71 3.24 -3.31
CA LEU A 200 -6.50 3.26 -4.76
C LEU A 200 -6.47 1.84 -5.35
N GLN A 201 -5.75 0.91 -4.72
CA GLN A 201 -5.72 -0.50 -5.15
C GLN A 201 -7.13 -1.11 -5.16
N ALA A 202 -7.88 -0.95 -4.07
CA ALA A 202 -9.23 -1.48 -3.94
C ALA A 202 -10.17 -0.90 -5.00
N GLN A 203 -10.08 0.40 -5.27
CA GLN A 203 -10.84 1.07 -6.33
C GLN A 203 -10.50 0.55 -7.72
N LEU A 204 -9.21 0.41 -8.06
CA LEU A 204 -8.81 -0.13 -9.35
C LEU A 204 -9.30 -1.57 -9.55
N CYS A 205 -9.18 -2.41 -8.53
CA CYS A 205 -9.68 -3.79 -8.55
C CYS A 205 -11.21 -3.84 -8.75
N LEU A 206 -11.96 -2.98 -8.07
CA LEU A 206 -13.41 -2.89 -8.20
C LEU A 206 -13.83 -2.36 -9.57
N CYS A 207 -13.14 -1.35 -10.10
CA CYS A 207 -13.40 -0.84 -11.45
C CYS A 207 -13.19 -1.92 -12.50
N ILE A 208 -12.08 -2.68 -12.41
CA ILE A 208 -11.82 -3.80 -13.32
C ILE A 208 -12.93 -4.83 -13.25
N LEU A 209 -13.35 -5.21 -12.05
CA LEU A 209 -14.43 -6.17 -11.85
C LEU A 209 -15.70 -5.71 -12.56
N ILE A 210 -16.08 -4.44 -12.40
CA ILE A 210 -17.31 -3.89 -13.01
C ILE A 210 -17.19 -3.79 -14.53
N THR A 211 -16.04 -3.37 -15.08
CA THR A 211 -15.84 -3.26 -16.54
C THR A 211 -16.06 -4.59 -17.24
N THR A 212 -15.60 -5.65 -16.59
CA THR A 212 -15.53 -6.99 -17.18
C THR A 212 -16.79 -7.82 -16.90
N SER A 213 -17.62 -7.41 -15.94
CA SER A 213 -18.88 -8.09 -15.60
C SER A 213 -20.03 -7.82 -16.58
N ASP A 214 -19.92 -6.80 -17.45
CA ASP A 214 -21.00 -6.39 -18.35
C ASP A 214 -20.46 -6.23 -19.79
N PRO A 215 -20.40 -7.33 -20.58
CA PRO A 215 -19.87 -7.31 -21.94
C PRO A 215 -20.71 -6.46 -22.91
N ALA A 216 -21.96 -6.14 -22.55
CA ALA A 216 -22.85 -5.23 -23.27
C ALA A 216 -22.87 -3.82 -22.64
N MET A 217 -21.78 -3.43 -21.96
CA MET A 217 -21.63 -2.09 -21.40
C MET A 217 -21.94 -1.03 -22.46
N SER A 218 -23.08 -0.35 -22.28
CA SER A 218 -23.42 0.85 -23.04
C SER A 218 -22.25 1.83 -22.98
N ALA A 219 -21.94 2.50 -24.10
CA ALA A 219 -20.85 3.48 -24.18
C ALA A 219 -20.84 4.49 -23.01
N ARG A 220 -22.02 4.81 -22.46
CA ARG A 220 -22.18 5.64 -21.26
C ARG A 220 -21.56 5.03 -20.00
N SER A 221 -21.78 3.76 -19.73
CA SER A 221 -21.25 3.06 -18.54
C SER A 221 -19.73 2.92 -18.61
N SER A 222 -19.19 2.66 -19.81
CA SER A 222 -17.74 2.61 -20.05
C SER A 222 -17.07 3.98 -19.82
N ILE A 223 -17.67 5.06 -20.32
CA ILE A 223 -17.17 6.43 -20.08
C ILE A 223 -17.20 6.77 -18.58
N ILE A 224 -18.30 6.47 -17.89
CA ILE A 224 -18.42 6.72 -16.44
C ILE A 224 -17.31 5.98 -15.67
N LEU A 225 -16.99 4.76 -16.07
CA LEU A 225 -15.99 3.94 -15.41
C LEU A 225 -14.55 4.42 -15.70
N ALA A 226 -14.26 4.82 -16.94
CA ALA A 226 -12.99 5.43 -17.29
C ALA A 226 -12.75 6.75 -16.53
N VAL A 227 -13.78 7.60 -16.45
CA VAL A 227 -13.77 8.81 -15.62
C VAL A 227 -13.55 8.45 -14.14
N GLY A 228 -14.18 7.38 -13.65
CA GLY A 228 -14.00 6.86 -12.30
C GLY A 228 -12.55 6.47 -11.99
N VAL A 229 -11.86 5.78 -12.90
CA VAL A 229 -10.45 5.42 -12.75
C VAL A 229 -9.55 6.66 -12.72
N VAL A 230 -9.77 7.62 -13.64
CA VAL A 230 -9.01 8.88 -13.65
C VAL A 230 -9.25 9.66 -12.35
N TRP A 231 -10.50 9.71 -11.89
CA TRP A 231 -10.88 10.37 -10.64
C TRP A 231 -10.26 9.69 -9.40
N ALA A 232 -10.20 8.36 -9.39
CA ALA A 232 -9.54 7.59 -8.33
C ALA A 232 -8.05 7.94 -8.24
N CYS A 233 -7.35 7.93 -9.38
CA CYS A 233 -5.93 8.31 -9.47
C CYS A 233 -5.70 9.76 -9.02
N LEU A 234 -6.55 10.70 -9.48
CA LEU A 234 -6.46 12.11 -9.08
C LEU A 234 -6.67 12.28 -7.57
N THR A 235 -7.68 11.63 -7.02
CA THR A 235 -8.00 11.70 -5.58
C THR A 235 -6.87 11.10 -4.75
N ALA A 236 -6.32 9.97 -5.17
CA ALA A 236 -5.17 9.35 -4.50
C ALA A 236 -3.92 10.24 -4.57
N ALA A 237 -3.66 10.91 -5.70
CA ALA A 237 -2.55 11.85 -5.83
C ALA A 237 -2.72 13.07 -4.91
N VAL A 238 -3.92 13.67 -4.86
CA VAL A 238 -4.22 14.76 -3.92
C VAL A 238 -4.08 14.30 -2.48
N GLY A 239 -4.58 13.11 -2.13
CA GLY A 239 -4.45 12.53 -0.79
C GLY A 239 -2.99 12.31 -0.39
N ALA A 240 -2.20 11.71 -1.26
CA ALA A 240 -0.76 11.49 -1.04
C ALA A 240 -0.03 12.81 -0.82
N VAL A 241 -0.29 13.83 -1.66
CA VAL A 241 0.32 15.17 -1.51
C VAL A 241 -0.18 15.86 -0.24
N ALA A 242 -1.47 15.75 0.10
CA ALA A 242 -2.06 16.34 1.29
C ALA A 242 -1.41 15.81 2.57
N VAL A 243 -1.22 14.49 2.63
CA VAL A 243 -0.54 13.81 3.74
C VAL A 243 0.93 14.21 3.78
N LEU A 244 1.68 14.08 2.67
CA LEU A 244 3.11 14.38 2.64
C LEU A 244 3.45 15.86 2.92
N LYS A 245 2.63 16.80 2.45
CA LYS A 245 2.85 18.24 2.66
C LYS A 245 2.25 18.78 3.95
N GLU A 246 1.54 17.95 4.73
CA GLU A 246 0.77 18.34 5.91
C GLU A 246 -0.20 19.52 5.64
N ALA A 247 -0.76 19.55 4.43
CA ALA A 247 -1.55 20.67 3.95
C ALA A 247 -3.03 20.53 4.36
N LYS A 248 -3.46 21.22 5.43
CA LYS A 248 -4.85 21.22 5.92
C LYS A 248 -5.89 21.48 4.82
N ALA A 249 -5.63 22.46 3.94
CA ALA A 249 -6.52 22.77 2.83
C ALA A 249 -6.65 21.61 1.84
N LEU A 250 -5.55 20.94 1.49
CA LEU A 250 -5.58 19.78 0.60
C LEU A 250 -6.26 18.57 1.24
N VAL A 251 -6.19 18.40 2.57
CA VAL A 251 -6.98 17.36 3.24
C VAL A 251 -8.48 17.64 3.12
N TRP A 252 -8.92 18.88 3.29
CA TRP A 252 -10.33 19.23 3.06
C TRP A 252 -10.75 19.00 1.61
N VAL A 253 -9.91 19.38 0.63
CA VAL A 253 -10.14 19.07 -0.79
C VAL A 253 -10.24 17.56 -1.00
N PHE A 254 -9.34 16.77 -0.42
CA PHE A 254 -9.36 15.32 -0.50
C PHE A 254 -10.67 14.74 0.09
N MET A 255 -11.12 15.22 1.25
CA MET A 255 -12.37 14.77 1.87
C MET A 255 -13.57 15.06 0.95
N VAL A 256 -13.62 16.24 0.32
CA VAL A 256 -14.67 16.60 -0.64
C VAL A 256 -14.58 15.76 -1.92
N GLN A 257 -13.38 15.48 -2.45
CA GLN A 257 -13.19 14.64 -3.63
C GLN A 257 -13.65 13.19 -3.44
N ASN A 258 -13.63 12.69 -2.21
CA ASN A 258 -14.14 11.35 -1.89
C ASN A 258 -15.67 11.30 -1.80
N LEU A 259 -16.39 12.41 -1.62
CA LEU A 259 -17.87 12.41 -1.55
C LEU A 259 -18.51 11.86 -2.84
N PRO A 260 -18.12 12.32 -4.06
CA PRO A 260 -18.59 11.70 -5.30
C PRO A 260 -18.31 10.19 -5.38
N GLN A 261 -17.18 9.74 -4.85
CA GLN A 261 -16.82 8.31 -4.88
C GLN A 261 -17.72 7.48 -3.97
N VAL A 262 -18.04 7.97 -2.76
CA VAL A 262 -18.99 7.31 -1.86
C VAL A 262 -20.38 7.26 -2.49
N ALA A 263 -20.83 8.37 -3.11
CA ALA A 263 -22.10 8.40 -3.83
C ALA A 263 -22.12 7.40 -5.00
N PHE A 264 -21.02 7.29 -5.74
CA PHE A 264 -20.86 6.31 -6.82
C PHE A 264 -20.92 4.87 -6.30
N PHE A 265 -20.30 4.56 -5.16
CA PHE A 265 -20.41 3.24 -4.54
C PHE A 265 -21.83 2.91 -4.09
N ILE A 266 -22.56 3.88 -3.53
CA ILE A 266 -23.97 3.68 -3.17
C ILE A 266 -24.81 3.41 -4.42
N TYR A 267 -24.58 4.16 -5.50
CA TYR A 267 -25.25 3.93 -6.79
C TYR A 267 -24.93 2.56 -7.39
N LEU A 268 -23.66 2.14 -7.36
CA LEU A 268 -23.25 0.82 -7.81
C LEU A 268 -23.92 -0.28 -6.99
N MET A 269 -23.90 -0.16 -5.66
CA MET A 269 -24.58 -1.10 -4.76
C MET A 269 -26.07 -1.20 -5.07
N TYR A 270 -26.75 -0.08 -5.27
CA TYR A 270 -28.16 -0.07 -5.65
C TYR A 270 -28.40 -0.77 -7.00
N THR A 271 -27.56 -0.49 -7.99
CA THR A 271 -27.68 -1.09 -9.33
C THR A 271 -27.45 -2.60 -9.30
N VAL A 272 -26.45 -3.06 -8.54
CA VAL A 272 -26.13 -4.48 -8.38
C VAL A 272 -27.23 -5.20 -7.58
N ILE A 273 -27.74 -4.60 -6.50
CA ILE A 273 -28.87 -5.17 -5.73
C ILE A 273 -30.12 -5.29 -6.61
N LYS A 274 -30.37 -4.30 -7.46
CA LYS A 274 -31.52 -4.34 -8.38
C LYS A 274 -31.37 -5.46 -9.42
N LYS A 275 -30.18 -5.61 -10.04
CA LYS A 275 -29.90 -6.71 -10.96
C LYS A 275 -29.95 -8.08 -10.27
N TRP A 276 -29.47 -8.17 -9.03
CA TRP A 276 -29.52 -9.40 -8.22
C TRP A 276 -30.96 -9.87 -7.98
N TYR A 277 -31.89 -8.93 -7.76
CA TYR A 277 -33.30 -9.25 -7.64
C TYR A 277 -33.93 -9.76 -8.93
N GLU A 278 -33.37 -9.40 -10.09
CA GLU A 278 -33.89 -9.73 -11.41
C GLU A 278 -33.29 -11.04 -11.99
N ASP A 279 -31.99 -11.33 -11.83
CA ASP A 279 -31.29 -12.34 -12.65
C ASP A 279 -30.79 -13.64 -11.95
N ASN A 280 -30.88 -13.81 -10.63
CA ASN A 280 -30.47 -15.05 -9.93
C ASN A 280 -29.04 -15.60 -10.28
N ILE A 281 -28.09 -14.77 -10.71
CA ILE A 281 -26.69 -15.17 -10.92
C ILE A 281 -25.83 -14.67 -9.74
N PHE A 282 -25.22 -15.60 -9.00
CA PHE A 282 -24.83 -15.39 -7.61
C PHE A 282 -23.37 -14.97 -7.35
N THR A 283 -22.45 -15.11 -8.29
CA THR A 283 -21.00 -15.07 -7.98
C THR A 283 -20.35 -13.71 -8.19
N LEU A 284 -20.56 -13.10 -9.37
CA LEU A 284 -19.87 -11.88 -9.77
C LEU A 284 -20.46 -10.62 -9.12
N GLU A 285 -21.79 -10.58 -8.99
CA GLU A 285 -22.51 -9.52 -8.29
C GLU A 285 -22.18 -9.51 -6.79
N ALA A 286 -22.11 -10.68 -6.16
CA ALA A 286 -21.69 -10.81 -4.77
C ALA A 286 -20.24 -10.34 -4.55
N ALA A 287 -19.35 -10.61 -5.52
CA ALA A 287 -17.97 -10.12 -5.47
C ALA A 287 -17.91 -8.59 -5.60
N ALA A 288 -18.73 -7.98 -6.46
CA ALA A 288 -18.83 -6.53 -6.61
C ALA A 288 -19.37 -5.86 -5.34
N VAL A 289 -20.42 -6.42 -4.73
CA VAL A 289 -20.98 -5.96 -3.44
C VAL A 289 -19.94 -6.04 -2.33
N THR A 290 -19.26 -7.18 -2.21
CA THR A 290 -18.23 -7.39 -1.19
C THR A 290 -17.06 -6.42 -1.40
N GLY A 291 -16.64 -6.21 -2.65
CA GLY A 291 -15.60 -5.24 -3.01
C GLY A 291 -15.98 -3.79 -2.67
N ALA A 292 -17.22 -3.40 -2.95
CA ALA A 292 -17.73 -2.06 -2.61
C ALA A 292 -17.82 -1.84 -1.09
N LEU A 293 -18.29 -2.84 -0.34
CA LEU A 293 -18.30 -2.80 1.14
C LEU A 293 -16.89 -2.66 1.72
N LEU A 294 -15.93 -3.40 1.17
CA LEU A 294 -14.52 -3.31 1.57
C LEU A 294 -13.95 -1.91 1.28
N CYS A 295 -14.23 -1.35 0.11
CA CYS A 295 -13.81 0.02 -0.24
C CYS A 295 -14.40 1.06 0.73
N LEU A 296 -15.68 0.93 1.08
CA LEU A 296 -16.32 1.81 2.07
C LEU A 296 -15.65 1.71 3.44
N LEU A 297 -15.36 0.49 3.90
CA LEU A 297 -14.66 0.26 5.17
C LEU A 297 -13.27 0.90 5.18
N ILE A 298 -12.49 0.73 4.10
CA ILE A 298 -11.18 1.37 3.93
C ILE A 298 -11.31 2.90 4.03
N LYS A 299 -12.31 3.50 3.38
CA LYS A 299 -12.56 4.95 3.42
C LYS A 299 -12.93 5.45 4.81
N VAL A 300 -13.77 4.72 5.55
CA VAL A 300 -14.12 5.09 6.93
C VAL A 300 -12.88 5.12 7.81
N VAL A 301 -12.03 4.09 7.71
CA VAL A 301 -10.78 4.02 8.47
C VAL A 301 -9.81 5.13 8.05
N LEU A 302 -9.71 5.43 6.74
CA LEU A 302 -8.89 6.51 6.21
C LEU A 302 -9.34 7.89 6.71
N PHE A 303 -10.65 8.18 6.65
CA PHE A 303 -11.19 9.44 7.15
C PHE A 303 -11.00 9.61 8.64
N TRP A 304 -11.20 8.55 9.42
CA TRP A 304 -10.92 8.56 10.85
C TRP A 304 -9.44 8.88 11.13
N GLY A 305 -8.51 8.24 10.39
CA GLY A 305 -7.08 8.51 10.48
C GLY A 305 -6.73 9.95 10.12
N LEU A 306 -7.29 10.47 9.01
CA LEU A 306 -7.06 11.84 8.54
C LEU A 306 -7.59 12.89 9.51
N ILE A 307 -8.75 12.70 10.12
CA ILE A 307 -9.29 13.65 11.10
C ILE A 307 -8.35 13.76 12.31
N ARG A 308 -7.86 12.63 12.82
CA ARG A 308 -6.86 12.63 13.91
C ARG A 308 -5.54 13.28 13.48
N LEU A 309 -5.13 13.07 12.22
CA LEU A 309 -3.91 13.63 11.68
C LEU A 309 -3.99 15.16 11.51
N VAL A 310 -5.11 15.68 11.02
CA VAL A 310 -5.35 17.12 10.82
C VAL A 310 -5.34 17.90 12.13
N GLN A 311 -5.88 17.30 13.20
CA GLN A 311 -5.83 17.88 14.54
C GLN A 311 -4.39 18.03 15.05
N SER A 312 -3.46 17.25 14.51
CA SER A 312 -2.05 17.21 14.88
C SER A 312 -1.12 18.01 13.96
N PHE A 313 -1.62 18.55 12.85
CA PHE A 313 -0.82 19.31 11.88
C PHE A 313 -0.32 20.65 12.42
N GLY A 314 0.96 20.95 12.15
CA GLY A 314 1.65 22.18 12.55
C GLY A 314 2.69 22.02 13.66
N GLN A 315 3.03 20.79 14.04
CA GLN A 315 4.00 20.51 15.12
C GLN A 315 5.45 20.32 14.65
N GLY A 316 5.77 20.71 13.42
CA GLY A 316 7.14 20.69 12.88
C GLY A 316 7.65 19.32 12.41
N LEU A 317 6.77 18.33 12.23
CA LEU A 317 7.14 16.98 11.79
C LEU A 317 7.74 16.99 10.37
N ARG A 318 7.11 17.72 9.43
CA ARG A 318 7.68 17.99 8.10
C ARG A 318 9.09 18.58 8.16
N GLU A 319 9.28 19.61 8.98
CA GLU A 319 10.60 20.25 9.11
C GLU A 319 11.63 19.22 9.58
N ARG A 320 11.31 18.30 10.49
CA ARG A 320 12.25 17.28 10.94
C ARG A 320 12.48 16.13 9.94
N MET A 321 11.46 15.74 9.17
CA MET A 321 11.61 14.72 8.12
C MET A 321 12.39 15.23 6.90
N PHE A 322 12.30 16.52 6.60
CA PHE A 322 12.94 17.15 5.43
C PHE A 322 14.10 18.11 5.79
N ALA A 323 14.41 18.36 7.08
CA ALA A 323 15.57 19.18 7.48
C ALA A 323 16.91 18.44 7.40
N ALA A 324 16.92 17.13 7.12
CA ALA A 324 18.12 16.47 6.62
C ALA A 324 18.60 17.07 5.26
N THR A 325 17.85 18.03 4.71
CA THR A 325 18.09 18.73 3.44
C THR A 325 18.58 20.18 3.64
N LYS A 326 19.13 20.55 4.80
CA LYS A 326 19.86 21.82 4.96
C LYS A 326 21.21 21.63 5.62
#